data_AF-N1UZF0-F1
#
_entry.id   AF-N1UZF0-F1
#
_cell.length_a   1.000
_cell.length_b   1.000
_cell.length_c   1.000
_cell.angle_alpha   90.00
_cell.angle_beta   90.00
_cell.angle_gamma   90.00
#
_symmetry.space_group_name_H-M   'P 1'
#
loop_
_entity.id
_entity.type
_entity.pdbx_description
1 polymer ?
#
loop_
_entity_poly.entity_id
_entity_poly.type
_entity_poly.pdbx_seq_one_letter_code
_entity_poly.pdbx_strand_id
1 'polypeptide(L)'
;MERQTALIVIEGRFLDAAIHRSRKLVDGLVAELPYACQPPGDGLYAVGMAGSLRTKLPLPRDLARAGPYETASGPLHFIWAAGSWFQPETSPPPPIDANGATAWQWLHYNVLHDAEPSAVCLLWEIFPLEAAGAA
;
A
#
# COMPACT_ATOMS: atom_id res chain seq x y z
N MET A 1 0.08 -11.56 -15.94
CA MET A 1 -0.20 -11.31 -14.50
C MET A 1 -0.63 -9.85 -14.34
N GLU A 2 -1.47 -9.54 -13.34
CA GLU A 2 -1.96 -8.17 -13.14
C GLU A 2 -0.98 -7.28 -12.36
N ARG A 3 -1.03 -5.97 -12.62
CA ARG A 3 -0.26 -4.94 -11.93
C ARG A 3 -0.59 -4.91 -10.44
N GLN A 4 0.44 -4.88 -9.60
CA GLN A 4 0.30 -4.77 -8.16
C GLN A 4 0.67 -3.37 -7.66
N THR A 5 0.22 -3.03 -6.46
CA THR A 5 0.34 -1.69 -5.89
C THR A 5 0.77 -1.77 -4.43
N ALA A 6 1.74 -0.94 -4.05
CA ALA A 6 2.26 -0.85 -2.69
C ALA A 6 2.19 0.59 -2.18
N LEU A 7 1.48 0.80 -1.07
CA LEU A 7 1.48 2.07 -0.35
C LEU A 7 2.53 2.01 0.77
N ILE A 8 3.44 2.98 0.80
CA ILE A 8 4.48 3.08 1.82
C ILE A 8 4.28 4.39 2.59
N VAL A 9 4.12 4.30 3.90
CA VAL A 9 4.03 5.45 4.80
C VAL A 9 5.32 5.58 5.61
N ILE A 10 5.98 6.73 5.51
CA ILE A 10 7.26 7.02 6.16
C ILE A 10 7.16 8.27 7.01
N GLU A 11 7.40 8.12 8.31
CA GLU A 11 7.37 9.21 9.29
C GLU A 11 8.78 9.75 9.59
N GLY A 12 8.84 10.98 10.11
CA GLY A 12 10.08 11.59 10.62
C GLY A 12 11.20 11.79 9.59
N ARG A 13 10.88 11.83 8.28
CA ARG A 13 11.89 11.99 7.21
C ARG A 13 11.50 13.06 6.20
N PHE A 14 12.51 13.74 5.68
CA PHE A 14 12.36 14.58 4.49
C PHE A 14 12.03 13.73 3.25
N LEU A 15 11.39 14.36 2.27
CA LEU A 15 10.90 13.72 1.05
C LEU A 15 11.97 12.87 0.34
N ASP A 16 13.15 13.42 0.06
CA ASP A 16 14.21 12.70 -0.65
C ASP A 16 14.68 11.45 0.10
N ALA A 17 14.79 11.56 1.43
CA ALA A 17 15.15 10.43 2.28
C ALA A 17 14.03 9.39 2.35
N ALA A 18 12.77 9.81 2.29
CA ALA A 18 11.61 8.92 2.21
C ALA A 18 11.57 8.17 0.87
N ILE A 19 11.80 8.84 -0.26
CA ILE A 19 11.88 8.21 -1.59
C ILE A 19 13.00 7.17 -1.64
N HIS A 20 14.20 7.52 -1.15
CA HIS A 20 15.32 6.57 -1.13
C HIS A 20 15.02 5.35 -0.24
N ARG A 21 14.38 5.57 0.91
CA ARG A 21 13.98 4.48 1.81
C ARG A 21 12.89 3.61 1.18
N SER A 22 11.88 4.21 0.56
CA SER A 22 10.77 3.48 -0.05
C SER A 22 11.25 2.61 -1.19
N ARG A 23 12.21 3.09 -2.01
CA ARG A 23 12.82 2.27 -3.06
C ARG A 23 13.45 0.99 -2.49
N LYS A 24 14.25 1.11 -1.43
CA LYS A 24 14.84 -0.07 -0.75
C LYS A 24 13.79 -1.02 -0.17
N LEU A 25 12.67 -0.49 0.31
CA LEU A 25 11.56 -1.31 0.82
C LEU A 25 10.88 -2.09 -0.31
N VAL A 26 10.65 -1.45 -1.45
CA VAL A 26 10.11 -2.13 -2.64
C VAL A 26 11.10 -3.14 -3.20
N ASP A 27 12.39 -2.82 -3.28
CA ASP A 27 13.44 -3.77 -3.70
C ASP A 27 13.40 -5.03 -2.83
N GLY A 28 13.28 -4.86 -1.51
CA GLY A 28 13.15 -5.97 -0.56
C GLY A 28 11.86 -6.77 -0.74
N LEU A 29 10.72 -6.08 -0.86
CA LEU A 29 9.42 -6.71 -1.11
C LEU A 29 9.47 -7.56 -2.39
N VAL A 30 9.96 -7.00 -3.50
CA VAL A 30 10.06 -7.67 -4.79
C VAL A 30 10.95 -8.92 -4.72
N ALA A 31 12.05 -8.86 -3.97
CA ALA A 31 12.95 -10.01 -3.80
C ALA A 31 12.29 -11.19 -3.05
N GLU A 32 11.26 -10.93 -2.25
CA GLU A 32 10.53 -11.94 -1.48
C GLU A 32 9.30 -12.49 -2.24
N LEU A 33 8.89 -11.86 -3.35
CA LEU A 33 7.74 -12.32 -4.13
C LEU A 33 8.06 -13.64 -4.87
N PRO A 34 7.08 -14.55 -5.01
CA PRO A 34 7.30 -15.86 -5.64
C PRO A 34 7.41 -15.80 -7.17
N TYR A 35 7.55 -14.61 -7.75
CA TYR A 35 7.63 -14.36 -9.19
C TYR A 35 8.58 -13.20 -9.47
N ALA A 36 9.19 -13.23 -10.66
CA ALA A 36 10.04 -12.14 -11.12
C ALA A 36 9.19 -10.88 -11.37
N CYS A 37 9.73 -9.72 -11.02
CA CYS A 37 9.12 -8.43 -11.30
C CYS A 37 10.07 -7.55 -12.12
N GLN A 38 9.51 -6.59 -12.85
CA GLN A 38 10.31 -5.51 -13.44
C GLN A 38 11.04 -4.74 -12.33
N PRO A 39 12.27 -4.24 -12.59
CA PRO A 39 12.99 -3.43 -11.63
C PRO A 39 12.15 -2.22 -11.20
N PRO A 40 12.12 -1.88 -9.91
CA PRO A 40 11.21 -0.85 -9.41
C PRO A 40 11.56 0.57 -9.85
N GLY A 41 12.68 0.81 -10.56
CA GLY A 41 13.15 2.14 -10.95
C GLY A 41 12.09 3.05 -11.61
N ASP A 42 11.12 2.45 -12.31
CA ASP A 42 10.05 3.16 -13.02
C ASP A 42 8.67 3.10 -12.31
N GLY A 43 8.61 2.51 -11.12
CA GLY A 43 7.36 2.16 -10.45
C GLY A 43 6.80 3.19 -9.48
N LEU A 44 7.52 4.27 -9.13
CA LEU A 44 6.98 5.29 -8.22
C LEU A 44 5.90 6.12 -8.93
N TYR A 45 4.64 5.84 -8.60
CA TYR A 45 3.48 6.40 -9.29
C TYR A 45 3.01 7.72 -8.69
N ALA A 46 2.98 7.82 -7.36
CA ALA A 46 2.51 9.04 -6.69
C ALA A 46 3.19 9.26 -5.34
N VAL A 47 3.27 10.53 -4.95
CA VAL A 47 3.76 10.94 -3.63
C VAL A 47 2.79 11.97 -3.04
N GLY A 48 2.51 11.85 -1.75
CA GLY A 48 1.66 12.76 -1.01
C GLY A 48 2.03 12.83 0.47
N MET A 49 1.40 13.77 1.18
CA MET A 49 1.53 13.89 2.63
C MET A 49 0.31 13.27 3.30
N ALA A 50 0.52 12.50 4.38
CA ALA A 50 -0.56 11.83 5.10
C ALA A 50 -1.64 12.82 5.57
N GLY A 51 -1.25 13.99 6.08
CA GLY A 51 -2.20 15.01 6.52
C GLY A 51 -3.17 15.45 5.41
N SER A 52 -2.67 15.63 4.18
CA SER A 52 -3.49 16.01 3.03
C SER A 52 -4.40 14.86 2.58
N LEU A 53 -3.89 13.63 2.58
CA LEU A 53 -4.65 12.44 2.17
C LEU A 53 -5.75 12.11 3.17
N ARG A 54 -5.47 12.22 4.47
CA ARG A 54 -6.42 11.98 5.56
C ARG A 54 -7.69 12.81 5.43
N THR A 55 -7.58 14.08 5.03
CA THR A 55 -8.76 14.95 4.84
C THR A 55 -9.68 14.52 3.70
N LYS A 56 -9.16 13.72 2.77
CA LYS A 56 -9.88 13.24 1.58
C LYS A 56 -10.35 11.79 1.72
N LEU A 57 -9.92 11.10 2.78
CA LEU A 57 -10.19 9.69 2.97
C LEU A 57 -11.53 9.52 3.71
N PRO A 58 -12.57 8.99 3.04
CA PRO A 58 -13.83 8.73 3.71
C PRO A 58 -13.65 7.60 4.72
N LEU A 59 -14.54 7.56 5.73
CA LEU A 59 -14.68 6.38 6.58
C LEU A 59 -14.90 5.13 5.70
N PRO A 60 -14.23 4.00 6.01
CA PRO A 60 -14.43 2.75 5.29
C PRO A 60 -15.90 2.39 5.24
N ARG A 61 -16.37 1.83 4.13
CA ARG A 61 -17.73 1.31 3.97
C ARG A 61 -17.66 0.03 3.14
N ASP A 62 -18.65 -0.83 3.29
CA ASP A 62 -18.80 -2.00 2.43
C ASP A 62 -18.78 -1.56 0.96
N LEU A 63 -17.84 -2.13 0.20
CA LEU A 63 -17.74 -1.96 -1.24
C LEU A 63 -18.32 -3.21 -1.88
N ALA A 64 -19.57 -3.13 -2.34
CA ALA A 64 -20.22 -4.23 -3.02
C ALA A 64 -19.34 -4.73 -4.19
N ARG A 65 -18.89 -5.99 -4.13
CA ARG A 65 -17.98 -6.66 -5.08
C ARG A 65 -16.52 -6.22 -5.01
N ALA A 66 -16.06 -5.69 -3.89
CA ALA A 66 -14.64 -5.47 -3.66
C ALA A 66 -13.86 -6.80 -3.68
N GLY A 67 -12.84 -6.88 -4.54
CA GLY A 67 -11.80 -7.88 -4.39
C GLY A 67 -11.04 -7.71 -3.08
N PRO A 68 -10.22 -8.69 -2.66
CA PRO A 68 -9.53 -8.66 -1.37
C PRO A 68 -8.59 -7.44 -1.21
N TYR A 69 -8.14 -6.87 -2.33
CA TYR A 69 -7.19 -5.74 -2.38
C TYR A 69 -7.86 -4.36 -2.40
N GLU A 70 -9.19 -4.29 -2.48
CA GLU A 70 -9.88 -3.02 -2.70
C GLU A 70 -9.90 -2.14 -1.44
N THR A 71 -9.58 -0.86 -1.64
CA THR A 71 -9.67 0.18 -0.61
C THR A 71 -10.48 1.37 -1.12
N ALA A 72 -10.80 2.34 -0.26
CA ALA A 72 -11.44 3.58 -0.67
C ALA A 72 -10.61 4.41 -1.69
N SER A 73 -9.31 4.13 -1.81
CA SER A 73 -8.40 4.77 -2.76
C SER A 73 -8.06 3.89 -3.96
N GLY A 74 -8.81 2.79 -4.16
CA GLY A 74 -8.58 1.79 -5.20
C GLY A 74 -7.78 0.58 -4.69
N PRO A 75 -7.36 -0.32 -5.59
CA PRO A 75 -6.66 -1.55 -5.23
C PRO A 75 -5.28 -1.29 -4.62
N LEU A 76 -5.03 -1.84 -3.43
CA LEU A 76 -3.73 -1.90 -2.77
C LEU A 76 -3.41 -3.35 -2.42
N HIS A 77 -2.24 -3.82 -2.85
CA HIS A 77 -1.80 -5.20 -2.61
C HIS A 77 -0.90 -5.28 -1.37
N PHE A 78 -0.17 -4.22 -1.10
CA PHE A 78 0.77 -4.13 0.03
C PHE A 78 0.68 -2.76 0.69
N ILE A 79 0.77 -2.74 2.02
CA ILE A 79 0.91 -1.51 2.80
C ILE A 79 2.12 -1.66 3.71
N TRP A 80 3.09 -0.74 3.62
CA TRP A 80 4.16 -0.60 4.60
C TRP A 80 3.82 0.52 5.57
N ALA A 81 3.69 0.19 6.85
CA ALA A 81 3.45 1.15 7.92
C ALA A 81 4.04 0.65 9.23
N ALA A 82 4.43 1.56 10.12
CA ALA A 82 4.97 1.24 11.45
C ALA A 82 6.09 0.18 11.46
N GLY A 83 6.89 0.11 10.39
CA GLY A 83 8.01 -0.83 10.28
C GLY A 83 7.65 -2.25 9.82
N SER A 84 6.45 -2.47 9.31
CA SER A 84 6.00 -3.79 8.83
C SER A 84 5.22 -3.71 7.52
N TRP A 85 5.29 -4.79 6.74
CA TRP A 85 4.42 -5.01 5.58
C TRP A 85 3.12 -5.67 6.01
N PHE A 86 2.03 -5.22 5.42
CA PHE A 86 0.70 -5.80 5.56
C PHE A 86 0.14 -6.22 4.20
N GLN A 87 -0.69 -7.24 4.23
CA GLN A 87 -1.49 -7.76 3.12
C GLN A 87 -2.93 -7.98 3.60
N PRO A 88 -3.92 -8.15 2.71
CA PRO A 88 -5.29 -8.40 3.12
C PRO A 88 -5.44 -9.56 4.11
N GLU A 89 -4.66 -10.64 3.92
CA GLU A 89 -4.72 -11.85 4.75
C GLU A 89 -4.11 -11.66 6.14
N THR A 90 -3.19 -10.69 6.29
CA THR A 90 -2.50 -10.38 7.54
C THR A 90 -3.06 -9.14 8.24
N SER A 91 -4.19 -8.63 7.74
CA SER A 91 -4.82 -7.45 8.28
C SER A 91 -5.38 -7.70 9.69
N PRO A 92 -5.18 -6.77 10.62
CA PRO A 92 -5.89 -6.79 11.90
C PRO A 92 -7.41 -6.83 11.69
N PRO A 93 -8.17 -7.47 12.59
CA PRO A 93 -9.62 -7.50 12.48
C PRO A 93 -10.20 -6.08 12.50
N PRO A 94 -11.32 -5.85 11.80
CA PRO A 94 -11.97 -4.54 11.81
C PRO A 94 -12.54 -4.23 13.22
N PRO A 95 -12.84 -2.96 13.51
CA PRO A 95 -13.52 -2.56 14.74
C PRO A 95 -14.83 -3.34 14.99
N ILE A 96 -15.23 -3.47 16.25
CA ILE A 96 -16.43 -4.22 16.65
C ILE A 96 -17.71 -3.63 16.07
N ASP A 97 -17.74 -2.30 15.89
CA ASP A 97 -18.83 -1.52 15.31
C ASP A 97 -18.67 -1.31 13.79
N ALA A 98 -17.90 -2.18 13.12
CA ALA A 98 -17.65 -2.07 11.69
C ALA A 98 -18.94 -2.09 10.87
N ASN A 99 -19.01 -1.16 9.91
CA ASN A 99 -20.15 -0.91 9.03
C ASN A 99 -20.15 -1.79 7.76
N GLY A 100 -19.64 -3.02 7.87
CA GLY A 100 -19.50 -3.96 6.75
C GLY A 100 -18.23 -3.80 5.91
N ALA A 101 -17.40 -2.79 6.18
CA ALA A 101 -16.08 -2.68 5.54
C ALA A 101 -15.13 -3.83 5.97
N THR A 102 -14.26 -4.26 5.06
CA THR A 102 -13.28 -5.32 5.31
C THR A 102 -12.16 -4.86 6.24
N ALA A 103 -11.46 -5.83 6.84
CA ALA A 103 -10.24 -5.62 7.62
C ALA A 103 -9.21 -4.77 6.85
N TRP A 104 -9.04 -5.03 5.55
CA TRP A 104 -8.09 -4.33 4.70
C TRP A 104 -8.46 -2.85 4.48
N GLN A 105 -9.74 -2.56 4.27
CA GLN A 105 -10.23 -1.19 4.14
C GLN A 105 -10.02 -0.39 5.43
N TRP A 106 -10.23 -1.03 6.59
CA TRP A 106 -9.96 -0.44 7.90
C TRP A 106 -8.47 -0.23 8.14
N LEU A 107 -7.62 -1.19 7.80
CA LEU A 107 -6.17 -1.03 7.92
C LEU A 107 -5.69 0.17 7.10
N HIS A 108 -6.09 0.27 5.83
CA HIS A 108 -5.72 1.40 4.99
C HIS A 108 -6.16 2.75 5.59
N TYR A 109 -7.38 2.81 6.12
CA TYR A 109 -7.88 4.00 6.80
C TYR A 109 -7.07 4.35 8.04
N ASN A 110 -6.85 3.39 8.93
CA ASN A 110 -6.15 3.61 10.19
C ASN A 110 -4.69 4.01 9.95
N VAL A 111 -3.99 3.34 9.03
CA VAL A 111 -2.61 3.66 8.67
C VAL A 111 -2.46 5.13 8.25
N LEU A 112 -3.40 5.67 7.47
CA LEU A 112 -3.36 7.08 7.05
C LEU A 112 -3.87 8.04 8.13
N HIS A 113 -4.77 7.59 9.00
CA HIS A 113 -5.34 8.41 10.06
C HIS A 113 -4.37 8.59 11.24
N ASP A 114 -3.69 7.51 11.61
CA ASP A 114 -2.76 7.42 12.73
C ASP A 114 -1.37 7.97 12.38
N ALA A 115 -1.04 8.04 11.09
CA ALA A 115 0.23 8.61 10.65
C ALA A 115 0.38 10.09 11.01
N GLU A 116 1.62 10.50 11.30
CA GLU A 116 1.94 11.92 11.48
C GLU A 116 1.47 12.73 10.25
N PRO A 117 0.93 13.95 10.41
CA PRO A 117 0.49 14.77 9.26
C PRO A 117 1.61 15.03 8.24
N SER A 118 2.86 15.07 8.72
CA SER A 118 4.09 15.22 7.95
C SER A 118 4.65 13.90 7.38
N ALA A 119 4.00 12.76 7.61
CA ALA A 119 4.42 11.49 7.02
C ALA A 119 4.30 11.56 5.50
N VAL A 120 5.31 11.01 4.81
CA VAL A 120 5.34 10.90 3.36
C VAL A 120 4.70 9.58 2.96
N CYS A 121 3.66 9.66 2.15
CA CYS A 121 2.98 8.52 1.55
C CYS A 121 3.45 8.35 0.10
N LEU A 122 3.99 7.19 -0.24
CA LEU A 122 4.50 6.87 -1.57
C LEU A 122 3.75 5.66 -2.13
N LEU A 123 3.16 5.82 -3.31
CA LEU A 123 2.47 4.75 -4.02
C LEU A 123 3.37 4.21 -5.13
N TRP A 124 3.63 2.92 -5.08
CA TRP A 124 4.45 2.20 -6.05
C TRP A 124 3.58 1.22 -6.84
N GLU A 125 3.86 1.12 -8.13
CA GLU A 125 3.38 0.06 -9.01
C GLU A 125 4.47 -1.01 -9.14
N ILE A 126 4.06 -2.27 -9.01
CA ILE A 126 4.91 -3.44 -9.16
C ILE A 126 4.37 -4.23 -10.35
N PHE A 127 5.23 -4.48 -11.34
CA PHE A 127 4.87 -5.17 -12.57
C PHE A 127 5.49 -6.57 -12.56
N PRO A 128 4.71 -7.63 -12.28
CA PRO A 128 5.19 -8.99 -12.44
C PRO A 128 5.58 -9.24 -13.90
N LEU A 129 6.74 -9.86 -14.12
CA LEU A 129 7.11 -10.36 -15.43
C LEU A 129 6.25 -11.59 -15.72
N GLU A 130 5.74 -11.71 -16.94
CA GLU A 130 5.15 -12.98 -17.37
C GLU A 130 6.23 -14.06 -17.23
N ALA A 131 5.87 -15.20 -16.66
CA ALA A 131 6.76 -16.35 -16.65
C ALA A 131 7.18 -16.58 -18.11
N ALA A 132 8.49 -16.58 -18.38
CA ALA A 132 8.99 -16.91 -19.70
C ALA A 132 8.42 -18.28 -20.06
N GLY A 133 7.43 -18.29 -20.96
CA GLY A 133 6.85 -19.53 -21.45
C GLY A 133 7.99 -20.36 -22.00
N ALA A 134 8.09 -21.60 -21.51
CA ALA A 134 8.95 -22.61 -22.08
C ALA A 134 8.70 -22.67 -23.59
N ALA A 135 9.67 -22.21 -24.37
CA ALA A 135 9.75 -22.42 -25.81
C ALA A 135 10.64 -23.64 -26.07
#